data_AF-A0A177SL49-F1
#
_entry.id   AF-A0A177SL49-F1
#
_cell.length_a   1.000
_cell.length_b   1.000
_cell.length_c   1.000
_cell.angle_alpha   90.00
_cell.angle_beta   90.00
_cell.angle_gamma   90.00
#
_symmetry.space_group_name_H-M   'P 1'
#
loop_
_entity.id
_entity.type
_entity.pdbx_description
1 polymer ?
#
loop_
_entity_poly.entity_id
_entity_poly.type
_entity_poly.pdbx_seq_one_letter_code
_entity_poly.pdbx_strand_id
1 'polypeptide(L)'
;MYAIYVLQASQGRGLGKALFQRIAEDLAEYETMQVSVLRDNPACQFYERFGGQVFEESMIERGGVELVQRVYRIPVKRSSI
;
A
#
# COMPACT_ATOMS: atom_id res chain seq x y z
N MET A 1 2.07 -1.74 -9.11
CA MET A 1 1.58 -0.35 -8.87
C MET A 1 2.73 0.50 -8.38
N TYR A 2 2.90 1.75 -8.85
CA TYR A 2 4.04 2.59 -8.45
C TYR A 2 3.82 3.36 -7.13
N ALA A 3 2.69 4.08 -6.95
CA ALA A 3 2.36 4.71 -5.66
C ALA A 3 0.90 5.22 -5.60
N ILE A 4 0.32 5.31 -4.39
CA ILE A 4 -0.93 6.05 -4.11
C ILE A 4 -0.58 7.27 -3.27
N TYR A 5 -0.99 8.45 -3.75
CA TYR A 5 -0.96 9.68 -2.96
C TYR A 5 -2.33 10.35 -3.01
N VAL A 6 -2.83 10.74 -1.84
CA VAL A 6 -4.02 11.59 -1.72
C VAL A 6 -3.55 12.91 -1.12
N LEU A 7 -3.90 14.02 -1.77
CA LEU A 7 -3.61 15.37 -1.27
C LEU A 7 -4.07 15.50 0.18
N GLN A 8 -3.24 16.12 1.03
CA GLN A 8 -3.47 16.20 2.48
C GLN A 8 -4.86 16.76 2.82
N ALA A 9 -5.29 17.83 2.14
CA ALA A 9 -6.61 18.44 2.30
C ALA A 9 -7.79 17.51 1.97
N SER A 10 -7.52 16.39 1.30
CA SER A 10 -8.51 15.41 0.85
C SER A 10 -8.40 14.06 1.59
N GLN A 11 -7.47 13.93 2.54
CA GLN A 11 -7.32 12.73 3.37
C GLN A 11 -8.44 12.61 4.41
N GLY A 12 -8.63 11.41 4.98
CA GLY A 12 -9.69 11.14 5.96
C GLY A 12 -11.11 11.03 5.37
N ARG A 13 -11.27 11.24 4.07
CA ARG A 13 -12.57 11.25 3.37
C ARG A 13 -12.88 9.95 2.60
N GLY A 14 -12.07 8.90 2.81
CA GLY A 14 -12.23 7.61 2.12
C GLY A 14 -11.70 7.53 0.68
N LEU A 15 -11.14 8.61 0.12
CA LEU A 15 -10.62 8.63 -1.25
C LEU A 15 -9.50 7.59 -1.48
N GLY A 16 -8.56 7.47 -0.55
CA GLY A 16 -7.50 6.47 -0.64
C GLY A 16 -8.06 5.05 -0.69
N LYS A 17 -9.11 4.77 0.09
CA LYS A 17 -9.80 3.47 0.07
C LYS A 17 -10.48 3.24 -1.28
N ALA A 18 -11.21 4.22 -1.81
CA ALA A 18 -11.88 4.09 -3.11
C ALA A 18 -10.87 3.83 -4.24
N LEU A 19 -9.76 4.57 -4.28
CA LEU A 19 -8.68 4.35 -5.24
C LEU A 19 -8.07 2.96 -5.10
N PHE A 20 -7.75 2.54 -3.88
CA PHE A 20 -7.16 1.23 -3.63
C PHE A 20 -8.09 0.08 -4.02
N GLN A 21 -9.38 0.19 -3.71
CA GLN A 21 -10.37 -0.81 -4.10
C GLN A 21 -10.50 -0.93 -5.60
N ARG A 22 -10.54 0.21 -6.32
CA ARG A 22 -10.60 0.19 -7.77
C ARG A 22 -9.40 -0.53 -8.39
N ILE A 23 -8.21 -0.29 -7.84
CA ILE A 23 -6.98 -0.94 -8.31
C ILE A 23 -6.99 -2.44 -7.97
N ALA A 24 -7.51 -2.82 -6.80
CA ALA A 24 -7.65 -4.23 -6.45
C ALA A 24 -8.64 -4.97 -7.38
N GLU A 25 -9.73 -4.32 -7.80
CA GLU A 25 -10.65 -4.84 -8.81
C GLU A 25 -9.95 -5.03 -10.16
N ASP A 26 -9.20 -4.03 -10.62
CA ASP A 26 -8.46 -4.09 -11.88
C ASP A 26 -7.34 -5.15 -11.85
N LEU A 27 -6.91 -5.60 -10.67
CA LEU A 27 -5.90 -6.64 -10.46
C LEU A 27 -6.49 -7.99 -10.00
N ALA A 28 -7.79 -8.22 -10.17
CA ALA A 28 -8.48 -9.42 -9.65
C ALA A 28 -7.97 -10.77 -10.22
N GLU A 29 -7.23 -10.75 -11.33
CA GLU A 29 -6.57 -11.95 -11.87
C GLU A 29 -5.36 -12.40 -11.02
N TYR A 30 -4.76 -11.49 -10.27
CA TYR A 30 -3.63 -11.75 -9.38
C TYR A 30 -4.12 -12.13 -7.97
N GLU A 31 -3.33 -12.95 -7.27
CA GLU A 31 -3.65 -13.34 -5.89
C GLU A 31 -3.30 -12.26 -4.87
N THR A 32 -2.22 -11.51 -5.13
CA THR A 32 -1.70 -10.50 -4.21
C THR A 32 -1.14 -9.29 -4.95
N MET A 33 -1.22 -8.13 -4.32
CA MET A 33 -0.52 -6.91 -4.70
C MET A 33 0.62 -6.65 -3.71
N GLN A 34 1.72 -6.06 -4.19
CA GLN A 34 2.82 -5.62 -3.34
C GLN A 34 3.00 -4.11 -3.39
N VAL A 35 3.32 -3.51 -2.25
CA VAL A 35 3.61 -2.08 -2.13
C VAL A 35 4.78 -1.83 -1.19
N SER A 36 5.73 -1.02 -1.64
CA SER A 36 6.85 -0.56 -0.84
C SER A 36 6.52 0.76 -0.15
N VAL A 37 6.77 0.85 1.15
CA VAL A 37 6.52 2.04 1.98
C VAL A 37 7.60 2.18 3.04
N LEU A 38 7.99 3.41 3.37
CA LEU A 38 8.91 3.62 4.49
C LEU A 38 8.26 3.14 5.79
N ARG A 39 9.01 2.40 6.61
CA ARG A 39 8.54 1.83 7.88
C ARG A 39 7.81 2.85 8.74
N ASP A 40 8.37 4.05 8.82
CA ASP A 40 7.90 5.12 9.71
C ASP A 40 6.82 6.01 9.07
N ASN A 41 6.36 5.66 7.85
CA ASN A 41 5.26 6.36 7.19
C ASN A 41 3.90 5.92 7.80
N PRO A 42 3.05 6.87 8.24
CA PRO A 42 1.72 6.55 8.77
C PRO A 42 0.82 5.75 7.82
N ALA A 43 1.09 5.79 6.52
CA ALA A 43 0.38 5.00 5.51
C ALA A 43 0.55 3.47 5.70
N CYS A 44 1.48 2.98 6.52
CA CYS A 44 1.57 1.56 6.89
C CYS A 44 0.21 1.03 7.38
N GLN A 45 -0.45 1.78 8.27
CA GLN A 45 -1.77 1.40 8.83
C GLN A 45 -2.85 1.30 7.75
N PHE A 46 -2.72 2.07 6.66
CA PHE A 46 -3.65 1.98 5.55
C PHE A 46 -3.55 0.61 4.89
N TYR A 47 -2.34 0.14 4.56
CA TYR A 47 -2.15 -1.16 3.91
C TYR A 47 -2.49 -2.33 4.83
N GLU A 48 -2.16 -2.24 6.13
CA GLU A 48 -2.54 -3.24 7.14
C GLU A 48 -4.06 -3.44 7.22
N ARG A 49 -4.85 -2.35 7.11
CA ARG A 49 -6.32 -2.42 7.09
C ARG A 49 -6.89 -3.15 5.87
N PHE A 50 -6.15 -3.25 4.78
CA PHE A 50 -6.52 -4.05 3.61
C PHE A 50 -6.01 -5.50 3.69
N GLY A 51 -5.50 -5.93 4.85
CA GLY A 51 -4.92 -7.26 5.03
C GLY A 51 -3.47 -7.35 4.56
N GLY A 52 -2.81 -6.21 4.36
CA GLY A 52 -1.39 -6.16 4.06
C GLY A 52 -0.56 -6.76 5.18
N GLN A 53 0.35 -7.65 4.83
CA GLN A 53 1.35 -8.21 5.74
C GLN A 53 2.75 -7.83 5.27
N VAL A 54 3.65 -7.52 6.19
CA VAL A 54 5.05 -7.27 5.85
C VAL A 54 5.62 -8.56 5.26
N PHE A 55 6.07 -8.47 4.01
CA PHE A 55 6.70 -9.55 3.27
C PHE A 55 8.23 -9.43 3.32
N GLU A 56 8.74 -8.21 3.28
CA GLU A 56 10.17 -7.91 3.28
C GLU A 56 10.44 -6.57 3.99
N GLU A 57 11.61 -6.44 4.62
CA GLU A 57 12.18 -5.16 5.00
C GLU A 57 13.58 -5.02 4.41
N SER A 58 13.94 -3.83 3.96
CA SER A 58 15.27 -3.51 3.46
C SER A 58 15.69 -2.10 3.84
N MET A 59 16.99 -1.88 4.00
CA MET A 59 17.56 -0.55 4.20
C MET A 59 17.79 0.12 2.85
N ILE A 60 17.37 1.37 2.73
CA ILE A 60 17.58 2.20 1.54
C ILE A 60 18.21 3.53 1.92
N GLU A 61 18.99 4.12 1.03
CA GLU A 61 19.50 5.48 1.18
C GLU A 61 18.62 6.44 0.38
N ARG A 62 18.20 7.55 1.01
CA ARG A 62 17.54 8.67 0.32
C ARG A 62 17.99 9.99 0.92
N GLY A 63 18.69 10.79 0.13
CA GLY A 63 19.09 12.14 0.53
C GLY A 63 20.12 12.15 1.66
N GLY A 64 21.01 11.16 1.70
CA GLY A 64 22.03 10.98 2.73
C GLY A 64 21.51 10.37 4.03
N VAL A 65 20.26 9.90 4.06
CA VAL A 65 19.64 9.28 5.23
C VAL A 65 19.33 7.81 4.93
N GLU A 66 19.75 6.92 5.83
CA GLU A 66 19.34 5.52 5.81
C GLU A 66 17.93 5.37 6.37
N LEU A 67 17.06 4.74 5.60
CA LEU A 67 15.65 4.53 5.91
C LEU A 67 15.32 3.04 5.78
N VAL A 68 14.39 2.57 6.60
CA VAL A 68 13.86 1.21 6.45
C VAL A 68 12.64 1.25 5.54
N GLN A 69 12.68 0.50 4.45
CA GLN A 69 11.55 0.26 3.56
C GLN A 69 10.91 -1.09 3.91
N ARG A 70 9.59 -1.11 4.01
CA ARG A 70 8.77 -2.32 4.10
C ARG A 70 8.11 -2.60 2.77
N VAL A 71 8.06 -3.87 2.39
CA VAL A 71 7.17 -4.36 1.33
C VAL A 71 5.99 -5.02 1.99
N TYR A 72 4.78 -4.50 1.78
CA TYR A 72 3.55 -5.20 2.16
C TYR A 72 3.07 -6.06 1.00
N ARG A 73 2.70 -7.31 1.30
CA ARG A 73 1.90 -8.18 0.42
C ARG A 73 0.45 -8.12 0.88
N ILE A 74 -0.44 -7.73 -0.02
CA ILE A 74 -1.86 -7.49 0.25
C ILE A 74 -2.69 -8.48 -0.59
N PRO A 75 -3.56 -9.30 -0.01
CA PRO A 75 -4.40 -10.21 -0.77
C PRO A 75 -5.41 -9.43 -1.62
N VAL A 76 -5.55 -9.81 -2.88
CA VAL A 76 -6.59 -9.28 -3.75
C VAL A 76 -7.81 -10.18 -3.59
N LYS A 77 -8.90 -9.63 -3.03
CA LYS A 77 -10.15 -10.38 -2.92
C LYS A 77 -10.77 -10.46 -4.31
N ARG A 78 -10.93 -11.68 -4.82
CA ARG A 78 -11.83 -11.90 -5.95
C ARG A 78 -13.23 -11.58 -5.49
N SER A 79 -13.87 -10.60 -6.14
CA SER A 79 -15.30 -10.40 -5.99
C SER A 79 -15.98 -11.70 -6.39
N SER A 80 -16.59 -12.39 -5.44
CA SER A 80 -17.48 -13.50 -5.74
C SER A 80 -18.63 -12.94 -6.56
N ILE A 81 -18.71 -13.37 -7.82
CA ILE A 81 -19.89 -13.18 -8.68
C ILE A 81 -20.96 -14.16 -8.19
#